data_AF-A0A7S1S791-F1
#
_entry.id   AF-A0A7S1S791-F1
#
_cell.length_a   1.000
_cell.length_b   1.000
_cell.length_c   1.000
_cell.angle_alpha   90.00
_cell.angle_beta   90.00
_cell.angle_gamma   90.00
#
_symmetry.space_group_name_H-M   'P 1'
#
loop_
_entity.id
_entity.type
_entity.pdbx_description
1 polymer ?
#
loop_
_entity_poly.entity_id
_entity_poly.type
_entity_poly.pdbx_seq_one_letter_code
_entity_poly.pdbx_strand_id
1 'polypeptide(L)'
;DFHEQLGRPRLAAQCAVMQVFRRHGAKERELSLRFAKDFFKNSESVASEAERASMQFCAQASAEEAELLKAQITLEEQSVHKRWYNGPHRFAGESLVSTLVKLIELGEIVEADNLAKLLKVPDKKYWRVKVRALSKSNKIDDLHMMANLRTSPIGYELFIDAFLKASRHDLALPFVPKVKSPDLQAEYYSRMGMEEQAQAARAQQNQAGPGRFLNMFRLT
;
A
#
# COMPACT_ATOMS: atom_id res chain seq x y z
N ASP A 1 31.45 2.03 -21.78
CA ASP A 1 30.85 0.71 -22.17
C ASP A 1 30.85 0.49 -23.68
N PHE A 2 30.86 -0.77 -24.16
CA PHE A 2 30.78 -1.10 -25.60
C PHE A 2 29.58 -0.43 -26.30
N HIS A 3 28.43 -0.35 -25.63
CA HIS A 3 27.24 0.31 -26.18
C HIS A 3 27.33 1.84 -26.20
N GLU A 4 28.10 2.44 -25.29
CA GLU A 4 28.36 3.88 -25.26
C GLU A 4 29.27 4.29 -26.42
N GLN A 5 30.30 3.49 -26.70
CA GLN A 5 31.17 3.65 -27.87
C GLN A 5 30.42 3.49 -29.21
N LEU A 6 29.32 2.74 -29.21
CA LEU A 6 28.45 2.55 -30.37
C LEU A 6 27.32 3.59 -30.49
N GLY A 7 27.29 4.61 -29.63
CA GLY A 7 26.22 5.62 -29.64
C GLY A 7 24.84 5.04 -29.29
N ARG A 8 24.79 3.96 -28.50
CA ARG A 8 23.55 3.29 -28.06
C ARG A 8 23.32 3.48 -26.55
N PRO A 9 23.06 4.72 -26.10
CA PRO A 9 23.00 5.05 -24.68
C PRO A 9 21.87 4.31 -23.94
N ARG A 10 20.76 4.02 -24.62
CA ARG A 10 19.65 3.23 -24.06
C ARG A 10 20.10 1.85 -23.59
N LEU A 11 20.83 1.13 -24.45
CA LEU A 11 21.29 -0.23 -24.16
C LEU A 11 22.35 -0.22 -23.06
N ALA A 12 23.25 0.76 -23.07
CA ALA A 12 24.22 0.95 -21.99
C ALA A 12 23.51 1.15 -20.63
N ALA A 13 22.49 2.01 -20.57
CA ALA A 13 21.71 2.25 -19.36
C ALA A 13 20.96 1.00 -18.87
N GLN A 14 20.35 0.24 -19.78
CA GLN A 14 19.71 -1.04 -19.47
C GLN A 14 20.71 -2.07 -18.94
N CYS A 15 21.90 -2.16 -19.55
CA CYS A 15 22.98 -2.99 -19.04
C CYS A 15 23.39 -2.57 -17.63
N ALA A 16 23.51 -1.26 -17.37
CA ALA A 16 23.82 -0.75 -16.03
C ALA A 16 22.80 -1.19 -14.98
N VAL A 17 21.49 -1.14 -15.29
CA VAL A 17 20.42 -1.68 -14.43
C VAL A 17 20.58 -3.20 -14.22
N MET A 18 20.87 -3.96 -15.28
CA MET A 18 21.08 -5.41 -15.16
C MET A 18 22.29 -5.76 -14.30
N GLN A 19 23.35 -4.94 -14.32
CA GLN A 19 24.50 -5.13 -13.44
C GLN A 19 24.18 -4.86 -11.96
N VAL A 20 23.15 -4.07 -11.64
CA VAL A 20 22.72 -3.85 -10.24
C VAL A 20 22.44 -5.19 -9.56
N PHE A 21 21.69 -6.09 -10.22
CA PHE A 21 21.30 -7.38 -9.66
C PHE A 21 22.46 -8.37 -9.50
N ARG A 22 23.62 -8.08 -10.07
CA ARG A 22 24.84 -8.89 -9.90
C ARG A 22 25.70 -8.44 -8.72
N ARG A 23 25.41 -7.28 -8.12
CA ARG A 23 26.16 -6.77 -6.97
C ARG A 23 25.59 -7.35 -5.68
N HIS A 24 26.48 -7.80 -4.79
CA HIS A 24 26.08 -8.44 -3.54
C HIS A 24 25.68 -7.43 -2.45
N GLY A 25 26.31 -6.24 -2.41
CA GLY A 25 26.05 -5.25 -1.36
C GLY A 25 24.85 -4.35 -1.65
N ALA A 26 23.94 -4.17 -0.69
CA ALA A 26 22.80 -3.25 -0.81
C ALA A 26 23.22 -1.81 -1.12
N LYS A 27 24.28 -1.32 -0.45
CA LYS A 27 24.85 0.02 -0.67
C LYS A 27 25.44 0.17 -2.08
N GLU A 28 26.10 -0.87 -2.59
CA GLU A 28 26.63 -0.86 -3.95
C GLU A 28 25.52 -0.88 -4.99
N ARG A 29 24.46 -1.66 -4.76
CA ARG A 29 23.26 -1.67 -5.59
C ARG A 29 22.59 -0.31 -5.64
N GLU A 30 22.45 0.34 -4.48
CA GLU A 30 21.89 1.68 -4.34
C GLU A 30 22.67 2.73 -5.15
N LEU A 31 23.99 2.76 -5.03
CA LEU A 31 24.86 3.65 -5.82
C LEU A 31 24.76 3.36 -7.33
N SER A 32 24.61 2.09 -7.71
CA SER A 32 24.49 1.68 -9.11
C SER A 32 23.18 2.15 -9.74
N LEU A 33 22.10 2.11 -8.98
CA LEU A 33 20.80 2.61 -9.44
C LEU A 33 20.81 4.12 -9.62
N ARG A 34 21.50 4.86 -8.73
CA ARG A 34 21.73 6.30 -8.93
C ARG A 34 22.51 6.58 -10.21
N PHE A 35 23.58 5.82 -10.44
CA PHE A 35 24.35 5.92 -11.68
C PHE A 35 23.49 5.62 -12.92
N ALA A 36 22.70 4.54 -12.89
CA ALA A 36 21.80 4.18 -13.99
C ALA A 36 20.76 5.28 -14.26
N LYS A 37 20.17 5.86 -13.21
CA LYS A 37 19.26 7.01 -13.31
C LYS A 37 19.92 8.19 -14.01
N ASP A 38 21.12 8.60 -13.57
CA ASP A 38 21.81 9.74 -14.17
C ASP A 38 22.18 9.47 -15.64
N PHE A 39 22.52 8.21 -15.95
CA PHE A 39 22.75 7.78 -17.33
C PHE A 39 21.51 7.91 -18.21
N PHE A 40 20.34 7.45 -17.74
CA PHE A 40 19.07 7.61 -18.47
C PHE A 40 18.72 9.09 -18.69
N LYS A 41 18.92 9.95 -17.69
CA LYS A 41 18.65 11.39 -17.80
C LYS A 41 19.57 12.08 -18.82
N ASN A 42 20.86 11.80 -18.76
CA ASN A 42 21.84 12.45 -19.65
C ASN A 42 21.67 12.00 -21.12
N SER A 43 21.08 10.83 -21.33
CA SER A 43 20.85 10.24 -22.65
C SER A 43 19.56 10.72 -23.33
N GLU A 44 18.70 11.43 -22.61
CA GLU A 44 17.37 11.84 -23.08
C GLU A 44 17.42 12.81 -24.26
N SER A 45 18.40 13.72 -24.27
CA SER A 45 18.55 14.75 -25.32
C SER A 45 18.87 14.17 -26.70
N VAL A 46 19.46 12.99 -26.75
CA VAL A 46 19.88 12.31 -27.99
C VAL A 46 18.84 11.25 -28.43
N ALA A 47 17.81 11.02 -27.63
CA ALA A 47 16.81 9.98 -27.86
C ALA A 47 15.67 10.44 -28.78
N SER A 48 15.09 9.50 -29.53
CA SER A 48 13.81 9.71 -30.23
C SER A 48 12.67 9.93 -29.23
N GLU A 49 11.55 10.52 -29.67
CA GLU A 49 10.41 10.82 -28.79
C GLU A 49 9.86 9.58 -28.07
N ALA A 50 9.74 8.45 -28.79
CA ALA A 50 9.32 7.18 -28.20
C ALA A 50 10.32 6.63 -27.16
N GLU A 51 11.62 6.87 -27.36
CA GLU A 51 12.66 6.47 -26.41
C GLU A 51 12.72 7.36 -25.18
N ARG A 52 12.44 8.67 -25.31
CA ARG A 52 12.43 9.61 -24.18
C ARG A 52 11.45 9.19 -23.10
N ALA A 53 10.20 8.88 -23.46
CA ALA A 53 9.21 8.43 -22.48
C ALA A 53 9.67 7.16 -21.74
N SER A 54 10.24 6.19 -22.47
CA SER A 54 10.79 4.98 -21.87
C SER A 54 11.99 5.26 -20.96
N MET A 55 12.88 6.17 -21.34
CA MET A 55 14.06 6.56 -20.55
C MET A 55 13.66 7.33 -19.30
N GLN A 56 12.70 8.26 -19.39
CA GLN A 56 12.14 8.99 -18.25
C GLN A 56 11.54 8.03 -17.23
N PHE A 57 10.76 7.04 -17.68
CA PHE A 57 10.24 5.99 -16.82
C PHE A 57 11.37 5.20 -16.14
N CYS A 58 12.38 4.73 -16.89
CA CYS A 58 13.50 3.99 -16.32
C CYS A 58 14.33 4.82 -15.34
N ALA A 59 14.54 6.11 -15.61
CA ALA A 59 15.21 7.03 -14.71
C ALA A 59 14.43 7.18 -13.41
N GLN A 60 13.12 7.39 -13.49
CA GLN A 60 12.25 7.52 -12.33
C GLN A 60 12.20 6.23 -11.50
N ALA A 61 12.01 5.09 -12.15
CA ALA A 61 12.01 3.79 -11.47
C ALA A 61 13.35 3.49 -10.79
N SER A 62 14.48 3.81 -11.44
CA SER A 62 15.81 3.64 -10.84
C SER A 62 16.02 4.56 -9.63
N ALA A 63 15.47 5.79 -9.68
CA ALA A 63 15.53 6.72 -8.56
C ALA A 63 14.69 6.24 -7.37
N GLU A 64 13.46 5.79 -7.61
CA GLU A 64 12.57 5.27 -6.58
C GLU A 64 13.12 4.00 -5.92
N GLU A 65 13.70 3.09 -6.71
CA GLU A 65 14.34 1.88 -6.18
C GLU A 65 15.59 2.19 -5.37
N ALA A 66 16.42 3.16 -5.80
CA ALA A 66 17.55 3.62 -5.00
C ALA A 66 17.09 4.23 -3.67
N GLU A 67 16.01 5.01 -3.68
CA GLU A 67 15.44 5.60 -2.46
C GLU A 67 14.89 4.52 -1.52
N LEU A 68 14.21 3.50 -2.06
CA LEU A 68 13.76 2.34 -1.29
C LEU A 68 14.92 1.59 -0.65
N LEU A 69 15.96 1.23 -1.43
CA LEU A 69 17.13 0.52 -0.89
C LEU A 69 17.83 1.32 0.20
N LYS A 70 17.98 2.64 0.01
CA LYS A 70 18.54 3.52 1.02
C LYS A 70 17.70 3.48 2.31
N ALA A 71 16.38 3.59 2.21
CA ALA A 71 15.48 3.52 3.37
C ALA A 71 15.55 2.15 4.06
N GLN A 72 15.62 1.06 3.29
CA GLN A 72 15.76 -0.30 3.81
C GLN A 72 17.07 -0.49 4.59
N ILE A 73 18.20 0.03 4.08
CA ILE A 73 19.49 0.00 4.80
C ILE A 73 19.35 0.71 6.15
N THR A 74 18.76 1.90 6.17
CA THR A 74 18.50 2.64 7.42
C THR A 74 17.60 1.85 8.39
N LEU A 75 16.56 1.19 7.88
CA LEU A 75 15.67 0.35 8.70
C LEU A 75 16.41 -0.86 9.27
N GLU A 76 17.32 -1.49 8.53
CA GLU A 76 18.16 -2.57 9.07
C GLU A 76 19.05 -2.07 10.21
N GLU A 77 19.70 -0.92 10.05
CA GLU A 77 20.52 -0.28 11.10
C GLU A 77 19.67 0.08 12.33
N GLN A 78 18.49 0.68 12.12
CA GLN A 78 17.54 1.00 13.19
C GLN A 78 17.06 -0.25 13.91
N SER A 79 16.83 -1.35 13.20
CA SER A 79 16.38 -2.61 13.81
C SER A 79 17.37 -3.15 14.84
N VAL A 80 18.66 -2.98 14.57
CA VAL A 80 19.74 -3.36 15.48
C VAL A 80 19.85 -2.34 16.62
N HIS A 81 19.92 -1.05 16.28
CA HIS A 81 20.14 0.02 17.26
C HIS A 81 18.99 0.14 18.28
N LYS A 82 17.74 0.06 17.81
CA LYS A 82 16.53 0.11 18.64
C LYS A 82 16.17 -1.24 19.27
N ARG A 83 16.93 -2.31 18.98
CA ARG A 83 16.70 -3.67 19.47
C ARG A 83 15.27 -4.16 19.21
N TRP A 84 14.82 -4.04 17.96
CA TRP A 84 13.51 -4.57 17.56
C TRP A 84 13.42 -6.06 17.88
N TYR A 85 12.22 -6.49 18.30
CA TYR A 85 11.96 -7.86 18.69
C TYR A 85 12.37 -8.83 17.56
N ASN A 86 13.08 -9.91 17.92
CA ASN A 86 13.63 -10.91 17.00
C ASN A 86 14.56 -10.35 15.88
N GLY A 87 15.27 -9.24 16.13
CA GLY A 87 16.30 -8.73 15.22
C GLY A 87 17.60 -9.56 15.23
N PRO A 88 18.53 -9.33 14.27
CA PRO A 88 18.53 -8.27 13.24
C PRO A 88 17.58 -8.57 12.08
N HIS A 89 16.90 -7.53 11.59
CA HIS A 89 15.97 -7.65 10.46
C HIS A 89 16.66 -7.29 9.14
N ARG A 90 16.33 -8.03 8.08
CA ARG A 90 16.73 -7.73 6.70
C ARG A 90 15.56 -7.14 5.92
N PHE A 91 15.81 -6.06 5.19
CA PHE A 91 14.83 -5.41 4.32
C PHE A 91 15.39 -5.16 2.92
N ALA A 92 16.71 -5.06 2.75
CA ALA A 92 17.32 -4.65 1.49
C ALA A 92 16.99 -5.60 0.32
N GLY A 93 16.30 -5.07 -0.68
CA GLY A 93 15.89 -5.80 -1.88
C GLY A 93 14.48 -6.41 -1.81
N GLU A 94 13.77 -6.23 -0.69
CA GLU A 94 12.34 -6.50 -0.63
C GLU A 94 11.56 -5.45 -1.43
N SER A 95 10.36 -5.81 -1.89
CA SER A 95 9.46 -4.80 -2.46
C SER A 95 9.04 -3.78 -1.40
N LEU A 96 8.62 -2.57 -1.81
CA LEU A 96 8.05 -1.58 -0.90
C LEU A 96 6.89 -2.15 -0.08
N VAL A 97 5.97 -2.89 -0.72
CA VAL A 97 4.83 -3.48 -0.02
C VAL A 97 5.28 -4.55 0.97
N SER A 98 6.22 -5.42 0.59
CA SER A 98 6.80 -6.43 1.50
C SER A 98 7.46 -5.76 2.71
N THR A 99 8.19 -4.68 2.49
CA THR A 99 8.85 -3.91 3.56
C THR A 99 7.83 -3.32 4.53
N LEU A 100 6.76 -2.69 4.02
CA LEU A 100 5.68 -2.13 4.84
C LEU A 100 4.95 -3.21 5.64
N VAL A 101 4.61 -4.33 5.00
CA VAL A 101 3.96 -5.46 5.68
C VAL A 101 4.84 -5.99 6.81
N LYS A 102 6.14 -6.19 6.54
CA LYS A 102 7.09 -6.68 7.53
C LYS A 102 7.24 -5.72 8.71
N LEU A 103 7.34 -4.41 8.49
CA LEU A 103 7.38 -3.43 9.58
C LEU A 103 6.13 -3.50 10.46
N ILE A 104 4.95 -3.65 9.84
CA ILE A 104 3.68 -3.78 10.56
C ILE A 104 3.61 -5.09 11.33
N GLU A 105 4.05 -6.20 10.75
CA GLU A 105 4.16 -7.51 11.41
C GLU A 105 5.09 -7.44 12.64
N LEU A 106 6.19 -6.68 12.56
CA LEU A 106 7.12 -6.43 13.67
C LEU A 106 6.57 -5.48 14.74
N GLY A 107 5.61 -4.62 14.40
CA GLY A 107 5.00 -3.65 15.35
C GLY A 107 5.58 -2.25 15.22
N GLU A 108 6.45 -2.06 14.25
CA GLU A 108 7.07 -0.79 13.93
C GLU A 108 6.12 0.04 13.04
N ILE A 109 4.93 0.33 13.57
CA ILE A 109 3.85 1.03 12.85
C ILE A 109 4.28 2.44 12.44
N VAL A 110 5.01 3.13 13.31
CA VAL A 110 5.54 4.48 13.05
C VAL A 110 6.53 4.45 11.90
N GLU A 111 7.40 3.44 11.82
CA GLU A 111 8.37 3.32 10.73
C GLU A 111 7.70 2.93 9.41
N ALA A 112 6.65 2.12 9.45
CA ALA A 112 5.82 1.84 8.28
C ALA A 112 5.15 3.11 7.74
N ASP A 113 4.59 3.95 8.63
CA ASP A 113 3.96 5.22 8.26
C ASP A 113 4.99 6.22 7.68
N ASN A 114 6.18 6.29 8.27
CA ASN A 114 7.30 7.10 7.77
C ASN A 114 7.75 6.64 6.39
N LEU A 115 7.92 5.34 6.17
CA LEU A 115 8.33 4.78 4.88
C LEU A 115 7.28 5.02 3.80
N ALA A 116 5.99 4.83 4.12
CA ALA A 116 4.90 5.09 3.19
C ALA A 116 4.85 6.57 2.78
N LYS A 117 5.08 7.49 3.71
CA LYS A 117 5.17 8.93 3.44
C LYS A 117 6.40 9.27 2.60
N LEU A 118 7.56 8.71 2.94
CA LEU A 118 8.83 8.93 2.22
C LEU A 118 8.69 8.56 0.75
N LEU A 119 8.19 7.35 0.46
CA LEU A 119 8.00 6.86 -0.92
C LEU A 119 6.65 7.26 -1.54
N LYS A 120 5.95 8.23 -0.93
CA LYS A 120 4.72 8.83 -1.46
C LYS A 120 3.65 7.79 -1.85
N VAL A 121 3.51 6.74 -1.04
CA VAL A 121 2.51 5.70 -1.29
C VAL A 121 1.13 6.32 -1.21
N PRO A 122 0.26 6.16 -2.24
CA PRO A 122 -1.08 6.71 -2.20
C PRO A 122 -1.84 6.21 -0.96
N ASP A 123 -2.50 7.13 -0.26
CA ASP A 123 -3.16 6.88 1.02
C ASP A 123 -4.11 5.67 0.96
N LYS A 124 -4.97 5.61 -0.06
CA LYS A 124 -5.88 4.48 -0.30
C LYS A 124 -5.16 3.14 -0.46
N LYS A 125 -3.98 3.12 -1.09
CA LYS A 125 -3.17 1.90 -1.27
C LYS A 125 -2.55 1.49 0.07
N TYR A 126 -1.96 2.44 0.79
CA TYR A 126 -1.33 2.17 2.07
C TYR A 126 -2.33 1.66 3.11
N TRP A 127 -3.53 2.25 3.19
CA TRP A 127 -4.58 1.79 4.11
C TRP A 127 -4.95 0.31 3.87
N ARG A 128 -5.05 -0.12 2.61
CA ARG A 128 -5.33 -1.54 2.31
C ARG A 128 -4.20 -2.46 2.73
N VAL A 129 -2.95 -2.05 2.53
CA VAL A 129 -1.78 -2.82 2.99
C VAL A 129 -1.79 -2.92 4.52
N LYS A 130 -2.01 -1.79 5.19
CA LYS A 130 -1.98 -1.69 6.66
C LYS A 130 -3.07 -2.52 7.33
N VAL A 131 -4.32 -2.42 6.87
CA VAL A 131 -5.42 -3.25 7.41
C VAL A 131 -5.14 -4.74 7.25
N ARG A 132 -4.68 -5.18 6.07
CA ARG A 132 -4.38 -6.60 5.82
C ARG A 132 -3.23 -7.10 6.69
N ALA A 133 -2.16 -6.31 6.82
CA ALA A 133 -1.01 -6.66 7.64
C ALA A 133 -1.37 -6.72 9.13
N LEU A 134 -2.12 -5.74 9.64
CA LEU A 134 -2.60 -5.72 11.03
C LEU A 134 -3.52 -6.91 11.33
N SER A 135 -4.47 -7.20 10.43
CA SER A 135 -5.37 -8.34 10.54
C SER A 135 -4.62 -9.68 10.55
N LYS A 136 -3.66 -9.87 9.62
CA LYS A 136 -2.85 -11.09 9.54
C LYS A 136 -1.95 -11.28 10.78
N SER A 137 -1.49 -10.19 11.37
CA SER A 137 -0.63 -10.18 12.55
C SER A 137 -1.40 -10.24 13.88
N ASN A 138 -2.74 -10.33 13.83
CA ASN A 138 -3.62 -10.27 14.99
C ASN A 138 -3.42 -9.01 15.87
N LYS A 139 -3.03 -7.88 15.26
CA LYS A 139 -2.85 -6.59 15.94
C LYS A 139 -4.15 -5.81 15.94
N ILE A 140 -5.12 -6.34 16.68
CA ILE A 140 -6.50 -5.85 16.64
C ILE A 140 -6.63 -4.46 17.26
N ASP A 141 -5.84 -4.15 18.29
CA ASP A 141 -5.85 -2.83 18.95
C ASP A 141 -5.36 -1.73 18.00
N ASP A 142 -4.24 -1.97 17.29
CA ASP A 142 -3.73 -1.06 16.25
C ASP A 142 -4.71 -0.89 15.10
N LEU A 143 -5.39 -1.98 14.70
CA LEU A 143 -6.43 -1.94 13.67
C LEU A 143 -7.63 -1.09 14.11
N HIS A 144 -8.05 -1.23 15.37
CA HIS A 144 -9.13 -0.44 15.95
C HIS A 144 -8.76 1.03 16.09
N MET A 145 -7.52 1.33 16.51
CA MET A 145 -7.00 2.70 16.54
C MET A 145 -7.01 3.30 15.13
N MET A 146 -6.55 2.57 14.11
CA MET A 146 -6.57 3.02 12.72
C MET A 146 -7.99 3.28 12.20
N ALA A 147 -8.95 2.40 12.54
CA ALA A 147 -10.35 2.55 12.13
C ALA A 147 -11.02 3.81 12.71
N ASN A 148 -10.57 4.25 13.89
CA ASN A 148 -11.10 5.43 14.58
C ASN A 148 -10.32 6.73 14.34
N LEU A 149 -9.13 6.65 13.72
CA LEU A 149 -8.25 7.80 13.51
C LEU A 149 -8.91 8.90 12.67
N ARG A 150 -9.50 8.52 11.53
CA ARG A 150 -10.25 9.41 10.62
C ARG A 150 -11.13 8.59 9.68
N THR A 151 -11.98 9.28 8.92
CA THR A 151 -12.77 8.66 7.86
C THR A 151 -11.87 7.88 6.89
N SER A 152 -12.16 6.58 6.78
CA SER A 152 -11.38 5.67 5.97
C SER A 152 -11.52 5.96 4.46
N PRO A 153 -10.42 6.17 3.71
CA PRO A 153 -10.43 6.35 2.26
C PRO A 153 -10.77 5.05 1.49
N ILE A 154 -10.82 3.91 2.19
CA ILE A 154 -11.10 2.58 1.62
C ILE A 154 -12.48 2.05 1.99
N GLY A 155 -13.28 2.81 2.77
CA GLY A 155 -14.48 2.29 3.42
C GLY A 155 -14.18 1.50 4.69
N TYR A 156 -15.18 0.81 5.24
CA TYR A 156 -15.05 0.08 6.50
C TYR A 156 -15.19 -1.44 6.34
N GLU A 157 -15.50 -1.92 5.14
CA GLU A 157 -15.71 -3.33 4.81
C GLU A 157 -14.49 -4.17 5.20
N LEU A 158 -13.28 -3.73 4.82
CA LEU A 158 -12.03 -4.43 5.17
C LEU A 158 -11.73 -4.44 6.67
N PHE A 159 -12.18 -3.43 7.42
CA PHE A 159 -12.02 -3.41 8.86
C PHE A 159 -13.00 -4.37 9.53
N ILE A 160 -14.27 -4.35 9.11
CA ILE A 160 -15.31 -5.26 9.61
C ILE A 160 -14.89 -6.71 9.37
N ASP A 161 -14.47 -7.06 8.15
CA ASP A 161 -14.01 -8.41 7.85
C ASP A 161 -12.81 -8.83 8.70
N ALA A 162 -11.88 -7.91 8.96
CA ALA A 162 -10.74 -8.18 9.82
C ALA A 162 -11.14 -8.39 11.30
N PHE A 163 -12.09 -7.62 11.82
CA PHE A 163 -12.61 -7.81 13.19
C PHE A 163 -13.42 -9.09 13.32
N LEU A 164 -14.27 -9.41 12.35
CA LEU A 164 -15.04 -10.66 12.33
C LEU A 164 -14.12 -11.88 12.24
N LYS A 165 -13.04 -11.81 11.45
CA LYS A 165 -12.03 -12.88 11.38
C LYS A 165 -11.34 -13.13 12.73
N ALA A 166 -11.21 -12.08 13.56
CA ALA A 166 -10.68 -12.17 14.91
C ALA A 166 -11.76 -12.48 15.97
N SER A 167 -12.99 -12.79 15.56
CA SER A 167 -14.15 -13.00 16.44
C SER A 167 -14.47 -11.82 17.35
N ARG A 168 -14.09 -10.60 16.95
CA ARG A 168 -14.34 -9.34 17.66
C ARG A 168 -15.55 -8.62 17.10
N HIS A 169 -16.74 -9.18 17.32
CA HIS A 169 -18.01 -8.59 16.86
C HIS A 169 -18.26 -7.24 17.53
N ASP A 170 -17.80 -7.08 18.77
CA ASP A 170 -17.86 -5.84 19.55
C ASP A 170 -17.16 -4.67 18.84
N LEU A 171 -16.02 -4.93 18.19
CA LEU A 171 -15.27 -3.91 17.44
C LEU A 171 -15.81 -3.70 16.04
N ALA A 172 -16.44 -4.71 15.43
CA ALA A 172 -16.99 -4.62 14.08
C ALA A 172 -18.28 -3.77 14.02
N LEU A 173 -19.16 -3.97 15.00
CA LEU A 173 -20.52 -3.44 15.02
C LEU A 173 -20.63 -1.92 14.81
N PRO A 174 -19.81 -1.07 15.45
CA PRO A 174 -19.88 0.39 15.26
C PRO A 174 -19.58 0.85 13.82
N PHE A 175 -18.94 0.01 13.01
CA PHE A 175 -18.57 0.34 11.64
C PHE A 175 -19.57 -0.16 10.60
N VAL A 176 -20.46 -1.11 10.94
CA VAL A 176 -21.46 -1.63 10.00
C VAL A 176 -22.39 -0.54 9.46
N PRO A 177 -22.98 0.36 10.28
CA PRO A 177 -23.80 1.47 9.75
C PRO A 177 -23.06 2.42 8.79
N LYS A 178 -21.71 2.42 8.80
CA LYS A 178 -20.88 3.27 7.94
C LYS A 178 -20.64 2.66 6.56
N VAL A 179 -21.03 1.41 6.32
CA VAL A 179 -20.98 0.74 5.02
C VAL A 179 -22.08 1.31 4.13
N LYS A 180 -21.77 1.64 2.87
CA LYS A 180 -22.74 2.32 2.00
C LYS A 180 -23.90 1.43 1.54
N SER A 181 -23.66 0.14 1.36
CA SER A 181 -24.65 -0.80 0.83
C SER A 181 -25.49 -1.40 1.96
N PRO A 182 -26.82 -1.22 1.97
CA PRO A 182 -27.70 -1.84 2.97
C PRO A 182 -27.67 -3.38 2.88
N ASP A 183 -27.40 -3.95 1.71
CA ASP A 183 -27.22 -5.40 1.54
C ASP A 183 -26.01 -5.92 2.31
N LEU A 184 -24.87 -5.23 2.17
CA LEU A 184 -23.65 -5.58 2.90
C LEU A 184 -23.82 -5.34 4.40
N GLN A 185 -24.54 -4.29 4.81
CA GLN A 185 -24.88 -4.09 6.21
C GLN A 185 -25.67 -5.28 6.77
N ALA A 186 -26.70 -5.72 6.05
CA ALA A 186 -27.51 -6.88 6.45
C ALA A 186 -26.67 -8.17 6.52
N GLU A 187 -25.76 -8.39 5.56
CA GLU A 187 -24.83 -9.52 5.59
C GLU A 187 -23.94 -9.48 6.82
N TYR A 188 -23.36 -8.32 7.16
CA TYR A 188 -22.52 -8.18 8.35
C TYR A 188 -23.30 -8.38 9.66
N TYR A 189 -24.52 -7.85 9.76
CA TYR A 189 -25.39 -8.11 10.93
C TYR A 189 -25.73 -9.60 11.06
N SER A 190 -26.09 -10.27 9.98
CA SER A 190 -26.37 -11.71 10.00
C SER A 190 -25.14 -12.53 10.39
N ARG A 191 -23.95 -12.18 9.87
CA ARG A 191 -22.66 -12.80 10.28
C ARG A 191 -22.36 -12.62 11.78
N MET A 192 -22.91 -11.59 12.42
CA MET A 192 -22.79 -11.36 13.87
C MET A 192 -23.94 -11.95 14.69
N GLY A 193 -24.92 -12.63 14.06
CA GLY A 193 -26.10 -13.20 14.72
C GLY A 193 -27.21 -12.18 15.02
N MET A 194 -27.19 -11.02 14.37
CA MET A 194 -28.09 -9.88 14.63
C MET A 194 -29.20 -9.80 13.57
N GLU A 195 -30.10 -10.78 13.58
CA GLU A 195 -31.09 -10.94 12.50
C GLU A 195 -32.15 -9.82 12.46
N GLU A 196 -32.52 -9.25 13.60
CA GLU A 196 -33.45 -8.10 13.62
C GLU A 196 -32.87 -6.89 12.89
N GLN A 197 -31.59 -6.59 13.16
CA GLN A 197 -30.85 -5.51 12.50
C GLN A 197 -30.62 -5.83 11.02
N ALA A 198 -30.37 -7.10 10.68
CA ALA A 198 -30.20 -7.54 9.30
C ALA A 198 -31.49 -7.34 8.48
N GLN A 199 -32.65 -7.72 9.04
CA GLN A 199 -33.95 -7.50 8.41
C GLN A 199 -34.27 -6.01 8.27
N ALA A 200 -33.98 -5.21 9.29
CA ALA A 200 -34.16 -3.76 9.23
C ALA A 200 -33.32 -3.11 8.11
N ALA A 201 -32.07 -3.52 7.95
CA ALA A 201 -31.20 -3.03 6.87
C ALA A 201 -31.74 -3.41 5.47
N ARG A 202 -32.24 -4.64 5.29
CA ARG A 202 -32.90 -5.07 4.03
C ARG A 202 -34.18 -4.29 3.75
N ALA A 203 -34.98 -4.01 4.78
CA ALA A 203 -36.21 -3.25 4.65
C ALA A 203 -35.96 -1.80 4.19
N GLN A 204 -34.86 -1.18 4.63
CA GLN A 204 -34.47 0.17 4.19
C GLN A 204 -34.16 0.23 2.69
N GLN A 205 -33.58 -0.84 2.12
CA GLN A 205 -33.35 -0.93 0.68
C GLN A 205 -34.66 -0.96 -0.11
N ASN A 206 -35.64 -1.77 0.34
CA ASN A 206 -36.94 -1.90 -0.31
C ASN A 206 -37.73 -0.57 -0.33
N GLN A 207 -37.54 0.28 0.69
CA GLN A 207 -38.15 1.61 0.73
C GLN A 207 -37.39 2.66 -0.12
N ALA A 208 -36.10 2.47 -0.36
CA ALA A 208 -35.27 3.36 -1.18
C ALA A 208 -35.32 3.04 -2.69
N GLY A 209 -35.94 1.92 -3.08
CA GLY A 209 -36.20 1.54 -4.48
C GLY A 209 -37.21 2.45 -5.21
N PRO A 210 -37.59 2.13 -6.47
CA PRO A 210 -38.31 3.03 -7.40
C PRO A 210 -39.67 3.59 -6.94
N GLY A 211 -40.16 3.21 -5.75
CA GLY A 211 -41.32 3.82 -5.11
C GLY A 211 -41.17 5.31 -4.77
N ARG A 212 -39.94 5.85 -4.75
CA ARG A 212 -39.71 7.29 -4.54
C ARG A 212 -40.11 8.18 -5.73
N PHE A 213 -40.20 7.61 -6.94
CA PHE A 213 -40.63 8.34 -8.13
C PHE A 213 -42.16 8.41 -8.28
N LEU A 214 -42.91 7.50 -7.63
CA LEU A 214 -44.38 7.46 -7.72
C LEU A 214 -45.09 8.47 -6.80
N ASN A 215 -44.42 8.97 -5.76
CA ASN A 215 -44.98 9.98 -4.85
C ASN A 215 -44.67 11.43 -5.26
N MET A 216 -43.85 11.67 -6.29
CA MET A 216 -43.59 13.03 -6.80
C MET A 216 -44.61 13.50 -7.85
N PHE A 217 -45.35 12.57 -8.47
CA PHE A 217 -46.37 12.88 -9.49
C PHE A 217 -47.82 12.87 -8.98
N ARG A 218 -48.04 12.87 -7.67
CA ARG A 218 -49.39 12.92 -7.05
C ARG A 218 -49.74 14.26 -6.39
N LEU A 219 -48.92 15.30 -6.56
CA LEU A 219 -49.10 16.61 -5.92
C LEU A 219 -49.03 17.81 -6.89
N THR A 220 -49.39 17.61 -8.15
CA THR A 220 -49.67 18.72 -9.10
C THR A 220 -51.08 18.64 -9.60
#